data_AF-A0A7Z6TA89-F1
#
_entry.id   AF-A0A7Z6TA89-F1
#
_cell.length_a   1.000
_cell.length_b   1.000
_cell.length_c   1.000
_cell.angle_alpha   90.00
_cell.angle_beta   90.00
_cell.angle_gamma   90.00
#
_symmetry.space_group_name_H-M   'P 1'
#
loop_
_entity.id
_entity.type
_entity.pdbx_description
1 polymer ?
#
loop_
_entity_poly.entity_id
_entity_poly.type
_entity_poly.pdbx_seq_one_letter_code
_entity_poly.pdbx_strand_id
1 'polypeptide(L)' 'MPLVTDLPDAELHLSDTGHFALEEHLPAIAPLIADFLDRAWG' A
#
# COMPACT_ATOMS: atom_id res chain seq x y z
N MET A 1 13.40 6.72 -5.32
CA MET A 1 13.28 6.96 -3.86
C MET A 1 14.06 5.87 -3.16
N PRO A 2 14.95 6.18 -2.20
CA PRO A 2 15.93 5.21 -1.68
C PRO A 2 15.31 3.95 -1.06
N LEU A 3 14.13 4.05 -0.44
CA LEU A 3 13.44 2.95 0.24
C LEU A 3 13.17 1.71 -0.66
N VAL A 4 12.88 1.91 -1.95
CA VAL A 4 12.55 0.80 -2.87
C VAL A 4 13.80 0.00 -3.27
N THR A 5 14.98 0.61 -3.19
CA THR A 5 16.25 -0.04 -3.54
C THR A 5 16.63 -1.14 -2.55
N ASP A 6 16.23 -0.98 -1.29
CA ASP A 6 16.56 -1.90 -0.20
C ASP A 6 15.60 -3.11 -0.16
N LEU A 7 14.44 -2.99 -0.82
CA LEU A 7 13.41 -4.02 -0.88
C LEU A 7 12.90 -4.15 -2.33
N PRO A 8 13.63 -4.87 -3.19
CA PRO A 8 13.33 -4.93 -4.62
C PRO A 8 11.97 -5.58 -4.94
N ASP A 9 11.47 -6.41 -4.03
CA ASP A 9 10.17 -7.07 -4.16
C ASP A 9 9.02 -6.31 -3.44
N ALA A 10 9.30 -5.12 -2.90
CA ALA A 10 8.27 -4.33 -2.22
C ALA A 10 7.25 -3.74 -3.21
N GLU A 11 5.98 -3.89 -2.86
CA GLU A 11 4.87 -3.27 -3.56
C GLU A 11 4.63 -1.85 -3.01
N LEU A 12 4.70 -0.84 -3.88
CA LEU A 12 4.55 0.57 -3.51
C LEU A 12 3.33 1.18 -4.18
N HIS A 13 2.35 1.61 -3.38
CA HIS A 13 1.21 2.41 -3.81
C HIS A 13 1.33 3.82 -3.25
N LEU A 14 1.47 4.83 -4.10
CA LEU A 14 1.51 6.24 -3.71
C LEU A 14 0.13 6.86 -3.92
N SER A 15 -0.37 7.53 -2.90
CA SER A 15 -1.66 8.23 -2.92
C SER A 15 -1.44 9.72 -2.62
N ASP A 16 -2.24 10.59 -3.24
CA ASP A 16 -2.20 12.04 -3.02
C ASP A 16 -3.04 12.41 -1.77
N THR A 17 -2.55 11.99 -0.60
CA THR A 17 -3.23 12.15 0.69
C THR A 17 -2.22 12.41 1.81
N GLY A 18 -2.70 12.96 2.93
CA GLY A 18 -1.92 13.23 4.13
C GLY A 18 -1.83 12.04 5.09
N HIS A 19 -1.61 12.37 6.37
CA HIS A 19 -1.46 11.40 7.46
C HIS A 19 -2.69 10.50 7.67
N PHE A 20 -3.89 10.99 7.34
CA PHE A 20 -5.18 10.32 7.53
C PHE A 20 -5.69 9.69 6.23
N ALA A 21 -4.79 8.98 5.55
CA ALA A 21 -5.05 8.36 4.25
C ALA A 21 -6.25 7.40 4.27
N LEU A 22 -6.44 6.67 5.36
CA LEU A 22 -7.55 5.73 5.48
C LEU A 22 -8.88 6.46 5.70
N GLU A 23 -8.88 7.57 6.44
CA GLU A 23 -10.07 8.37 6.67
C GLU A 23 -10.55 9.06 5.39
N GLU A 24 -9.61 9.48 4.53
CA GLU A 24 -9.91 10.15 3.26
C GLU A 24 -10.17 9.15 2.12
N HIS A 25 -9.46 8.02 2.08
CA HIS A 25 -9.41 7.10 0.94
C HIS A 25 -9.56 5.62 1.31
N LEU A 26 -10.30 5.31 2.39
CA LEU A 26 -10.57 3.92 2.80
C LEU A 26 -10.97 2.98 1.65
N PRO A 27 -11.92 3.36 0.77
CA PRO A 27 -12.40 2.44 -0.27
C PRO A 27 -11.34 2.13 -1.33
N ALA A 28 -10.33 2.99 -1.48
CA ALA A 28 -9.22 2.77 -2.40
C ALA A 28 -8.08 1.98 -1.76
N ILE A 29 -7.76 2.24 -0.48
CA ILE A 29 -6.61 1.64 0.20
C ILE A 29 -6.93 0.24 0.74
N ALA A 30 -8.12 0.03 1.33
CA ALA A 30 -8.45 -1.23 1.99
C ALA A 30 -8.38 -2.46 1.06
N PRO A 31 -8.85 -2.41 -0.22
CA PRO A 31 -8.70 -3.54 -1.13
C PRO A 31 -7.24 -3.84 -1.48
N LEU A 32 -6.39 -2.83 -1.62
CA LEU A 32 -4.97 -3.02 -1.93
C LEU A 32 -4.25 -3.78 -0.82
N ILE A 33 -4.57 -3.46 0.44
CA ILE A 33 -4.04 -4.18 1.60
C ILE A 33 -4.57 -5.62 1.59
N ALA A 34 -5.89 -5.82 1.44
CA ALA A 34 -6.48 -7.16 1.43
C ALA A 34 -5.87 -8.05 0.33
N ASP A 35 -5.78 -7.53 -0.90
CA ASP A 35 -5.20 -8.25 -2.03
C ASP A 35 -3.73 -8.60 -1.82
N PHE A 36 -2.95 -7.71 -1.17
CA PHE A 36 -1.57 -8.00 -0.81
C PHE A 36 -1.48 -9.15 0.21
N LEU A 37 -2.32 -9.12 1.24
CA LEU A 37 -2.38 -10.17 2.27
C LEU A 37 -2.73 -11.54 1.67
N ASP A 38 -3.73 -11.56 0.78
CA ASP A 38 -4.17 -12.78 0.10
C ASP A 38 -3.05 -13.39 -0.76
N ARG A 39 -2.23 -12.57 -1.43
CA ARG A 39 -1.09 -13.08 -2.21
C ARG A 39 0.10 -13.49 -1.34
N ALA A 40 0.32 -12.80 -0.23
CA ALA A 40 1.46 -13.04 0.64
C ALA A 40 1.28 -14.27 1.54
N TRP A 41 0.03 -14.58 1.92
CA TRP A 41 -0.30 -15.59 2.92
C TRP A 41 -1.41 -16.58 2.53
N GLY A 42 -2.06 -16.39 1.37
CA GLY A 42 -2.96 -17.40 0.77
C GLY A 42 -2.21 -18.44 -0.06
#